data_AF-A0A2S2NLW9-F1
#
_entry.id   AF-A0A2S2NLW9-F1
#
_cell.length_a   1.000
_cell.length_b   1.000
_cell.length_c   1.000
_cell.angle_alpha   90.00
_cell.angle_beta   90.00
_cell.angle_gamma   90.00
#
_symmetry.space_group_name_H-M   'P 1'
#
loop_
_entity.id
_entity.type
_entity.pdbx_description
1 polymer ?
#
loop_
_entity_poly.entity_id
_entity_poly.type
_entity_poly.pdbx_seq_one_letter_code
_entity_poly.pdbx_strand_id
1 'polypeptide(L)'
;SDNGREFINSIITNLNEMWSDVKIVHGKPRHSQSQGSVERANRDIEAILAAWMTDNNSKDWPTALKFIQFQKNRAFNSGIGRSPYEAMFGCPAKIGLASTNIPYDDISKLESEEDVENIFKNQNENTEEVEVEGEGNRDIIEFNNKSEVSNILDSNKDQINNHRQG
;
A
#
# COMPACT_ATOMS: atom_id res chain seq x y z
N SER A 1 34.05 -11.52 -7.97
CA SER A 1 34.02 -11.81 -9.41
C SER A 1 33.70 -10.51 -10.13
N ASP A 2 34.63 -9.97 -10.92
CA ASP A 2 34.53 -8.66 -11.59
C ASP A 2 33.49 -8.66 -12.73
N ASN A 3 33.27 -9.85 -13.32
CA ASN A 3 32.38 -10.08 -14.46
C ASN A 3 30.88 -9.85 -14.17
N GLY A 4 30.49 -9.73 -12.90
CA GLY A 4 29.09 -9.47 -12.53
C GLY A 4 28.62 -8.07 -12.95
N ARG A 5 29.49 -7.06 -12.92
CA ARG A 5 29.12 -5.68 -13.32
C ARG A 5 28.98 -5.55 -14.82
N GLU A 6 29.86 -6.19 -15.58
CA GLU A 6 29.82 -6.17 -17.05
C GLU A 6 28.53 -6.81 -17.57
N PHE A 7 28.12 -7.94 -16.98
CA PHE A 7 26.85 -8.58 -17.30
C PHE A 7 25.64 -7.66 -17.05
N ILE A 8 25.61 -7.00 -15.88
CA ILE A 8 24.53 -6.06 -15.54
C ILE A 8 24.52 -4.85 -16.48
N ASN A 9 25.69 -4.29 -16.80
CA ASN A 9 25.80 -3.17 -17.73
C ASN A 9 25.27 -3.54 -19.13
N SER A 10 25.55 -4.75 -19.61
CA SER A 10 25.02 -5.26 -20.88
C SER A 10 23.49 -5.34 -20.85
N ILE A 11 22.90 -5.92 -19.79
CA ILE A 11 21.44 -5.95 -19.63
C ILE A 11 20.86 -4.55 -19.61
N ILE A 12 21.41 -3.65 -18.79
CA ILE A 12 20.93 -2.26 -18.67
C ILE A 12 20.96 -1.55 -20.03
N THR A 13 22.02 -1.75 -20.81
CA THR A 13 22.16 -1.14 -22.14
C THR A 13 21.08 -1.66 -23.09
N ASN A 14 20.86 -2.98 -23.14
CA ASN A 14 19.81 -3.57 -23.96
C ASN A 14 18.40 -3.08 -23.55
N LEU A 15 18.11 -2.96 -22.25
CA LEU A 15 16.85 -2.39 -21.78
C LEU A 15 16.70 -0.93 -22.24
N ASN A 16 17.75 -0.12 -22.15
CA ASN A 16 17.73 1.28 -22.58
C ASN A 16 17.55 1.44 -24.11
N GLU A 17 18.03 0.48 -24.90
CA GLU A 17 17.77 0.42 -26.34
C GLU A 17 16.32 0.05 -26.66
N MET A 18 15.75 -0.90 -25.91
CA MET A 18 14.34 -1.31 -26.07
C MET A 18 13.35 -0.22 -25.66
N TRP A 19 13.66 0.56 -24.62
CA TRP A 19 12.84 1.68 -24.14
C TRP A 19 13.59 3.00 -24.32
N SER A 20 13.73 3.46 -25.57
CA SER A 20 14.48 4.67 -25.92
C SER A 20 14.01 5.95 -25.23
N ASP A 21 12.75 6.00 -24.81
CA ASP A 21 12.16 7.13 -24.09
C ASP A 21 12.54 7.14 -22.59
N VAL A 22 13.09 6.05 -22.07
CA VAL A 22 13.55 5.94 -20.68
C VAL A 22 15.00 6.41 -20.60
N LYS A 23 15.24 7.41 -19.74
CA LYS A 23 16.60 7.91 -19.48
C LYS A 23 17.07 7.47 -18.10
N ILE A 24 18.11 6.65 -18.06
CA ILE A 24 18.75 6.23 -16.81
C ILE A 24 19.65 7.36 -16.28
N VAL A 25 19.31 7.90 -15.11
CA VAL A 25 20.10 8.92 -14.42
C VAL A 25 20.76 8.31 -13.19
N HIS A 26 22.10 8.33 -13.16
CA HIS A 26 22.87 7.80 -12.04
C HIS A 26 22.92 8.82 -10.89
N GLY A 27 22.63 8.37 -9.66
CA GLY A 27 22.84 9.18 -8.47
C GLY A 27 24.32 9.52 -8.29
N LYS A 28 24.62 10.72 -7.77
CA LYS A 28 26.01 11.10 -7.50
C LYS A 28 26.62 10.16 -6.44
N PRO A 29 27.86 9.69 -6.63
CA PRO A 29 28.58 8.96 -5.58
C PRO A 29 28.59 9.79 -4.29
N ARG A 30 28.08 9.22 -3.19
CA ARG A 30 28.03 9.82 -1.84
C ARG A 30 27.09 11.02 -1.63
N HIS A 31 26.14 11.30 -2.53
CA HIS A 31 25.06 12.26 -2.25
C HIS A 31 23.73 11.53 -2.03
N SER A 32 23.41 11.36 -0.74
CA SER A 32 22.34 10.52 -0.19
C SER A 32 20.93 11.13 -0.25
N GLN A 33 20.76 12.35 -0.77
CA GLN A 33 19.48 13.06 -0.59
C GLN A 33 18.32 12.42 -1.38
N SER A 34 18.57 11.90 -2.59
CA SER A 34 17.59 11.13 -3.38
C SER A 34 17.53 9.64 -2.99
N GLN A 35 18.49 9.14 -2.21
CA GLN A 35 18.54 7.75 -1.75
C GLN A 35 17.87 7.58 -0.38
N GLY A 36 17.86 8.62 0.46
CA GLY A 36 17.34 8.53 1.83
C GLY A 36 15.84 8.23 1.93
N SER A 37 15.02 8.60 0.93
CA SER A 37 13.61 8.21 0.89
C SER A 37 13.43 6.72 0.62
N VAL A 38 14.16 6.19 -0.37
CA VAL A 38 14.17 4.76 -0.72
C VAL A 38 14.73 3.94 0.43
N GLU A 39 15.83 4.38 1.05
CA GLU A 39 16.43 3.70 2.20
C GLU A 39 15.49 3.64 3.41
N ARG A 40 14.70 4.69 3.68
CA ARG A 40 13.66 4.65 4.72
C ARG A 40 12.54 3.69 4.36
N ALA A 41 12.04 3.77 3.12
CA ALA A 41 10.96 2.88 2.66
C ALA A 41 11.38 1.40 2.71
N ASN A 42 12.62 1.09 2.32
CA ASN A 42 13.16 -0.27 2.37
C ASN A 42 13.27 -0.78 3.80
N ARG A 43 13.77 0.03 4.74
CA ARG A 43 13.82 -0.34 6.17
C ARG A 43 12.44 -0.64 6.75
N ASP A 44 11.43 0.15 6.40
CA ASP A 44 10.06 -0.11 6.84
C ASP A 44 9.56 -1.45 6.28
N ILE A 45 9.80 -1.73 5.00
CA ILE A 45 9.38 -2.98 4.35
C ILE A 45 10.08 -4.18 4.99
N GLU A 46 11.39 -4.08 5.24
CA GLU A 46 12.17 -5.12 5.92
C GLU A 46 11.62 -5.40 7.33
N ALA A 47 11.29 -4.37 8.09
CA ALA A 47 10.72 -4.52 9.44
C ALA A 47 9.34 -5.21 9.40
N ILE A 48 8.46 -4.79 8.50
CA ILE A 48 7.13 -5.40 8.35
C ILE A 48 7.25 -6.85 7.88
N LEU A 49 8.18 -7.13 6.97
CA LEU A 49 8.41 -8.48 6.46
C LEU A 49 8.95 -9.40 7.56
N ALA A 50 9.87 -8.92 8.39
CA ALA A 50 10.40 -9.66 9.52
C ALA A 50 9.28 -10.02 10.53
N ALA A 51 8.44 -9.04 10.88
CA ALA A 51 7.30 -9.27 11.76
C ALA A 51 6.33 -10.32 11.17
N TRP A 52 5.97 -10.17 9.88
CA TRP A 52 5.09 -11.13 9.21
C TRP A 52 5.66 -12.55 9.22
N MET A 53 6.96 -12.72 8.95
CA MET A 53 7.61 -14.03 8.95
C MET A 53 7.59 -14.67 10.34
N THR A 54 7.76 -13.87 11.40
CA THR A 54 7.64 -14.32 12.79
C THR A 54 6.22 -14.75 13.11
N ASP A 55 5.22 -13.91 12.82
CA ASP A 55 3.82 -14.15 13.18
C ASP A 55 3.22 -15.36 12.44
N ASN A 56 3.66 -15.59 11.20
CA ASN A 56 3.14 -16.67 10.35
C ASN A 56 4.00 -17.93 10.39
N ASN A 57 5.10 -17.95 11.16
CA ASN A 57 6.11 -19.01 11.18
C ASN A 57 6.48 -19.50 9.77
N SER A 58 6.63 -18.55 8.83
CA SER A 58 6.76 -18.82 7.40
C SER A 58 7.94 -18.06 6.82
N LYS A 59 8.60 -18.68 5.84
CA LYS A 59 9.68 -18.05 5.05
C LYS A 59 9.23 -17.62 3.66
N ASP A 60 7.93 -17.71 3.37
CA ASP A 60 7.33 -17.30 2.09
C ASP A 60 7.21 -15.77 1.97
N TRP A 61 8.36 -15.10 2.02
CA TRP A 61 8.47 -13.66 1.88
C TRP A 61 7.93 -13.12 0.55
N PRO A 62 7.99 -13.84 -0.61
CA PRO A 62 7.40 -13.34 -1.84
C PRO A 62 5.88 -13.18 -1.75
N THR A 63 5.20 -14.10 -1.05
CA THR A 63 3.75 -13.99 -0.80
C THR A 63 3.47 -12.84 0.17
N ALA A 64 4.22 -12.73 1.26
CA ALA A 64 4.10 -11.63 2.22
C ALA A 64 4.25 -10.25 1.55
N LEU A 65 5.23 -10.10 0.65
CA LEU A 65 5.49 -8.84 -0.04
C LEU A 65 4.31 -8.32 -0.84
N LYS A 66 3.47 -9.20 -1.42
CA LYS A 66 2.27 -8.78 -2.15
C LYS A 66 1.32 -8.01 -1.22
N PHE A 67 1.10 -8.53 -0.02
CA PHE A 67 0.25 -7.89 0.99
C PHE A 67 0.89 -6.61 1.53
N ILE A 68 2.19 -6.64 1.81
CA ILE A 68 2.93 -5.47 2.34
C ILE A 68 2.93 -4.32 1.33
N GLN A 69 3.20 -4.61 0.06
CA GLN A 69 3.15 -3.62 -1.01
C GLN A 69 1.76 -2.99 -1.11
N PHE A 70 0.71 -3.80 -1.10
CA PHE A 70 -0.65 -3.29 -1.20
C PHE A 70 -1.06 -2.46 0.04
N GLN A 71 -0.57 -2.81 1.23
CA GLN A 71 -0.75 -2.01 2.45
C GLN A 71 -0.01 -0.67 2.35
N LYS A 72 1.28 -0.66 1.96
CA LYS A 72 2.06 0.57 1.82
C LYS A 72 1.49 1.50 0.75
N ASN A 73 1.00 0.96 -0.36
CA ASN A 73 0.45 1.75 -1.45
C ASN A 73 -0.91 2.38 -1.11
N ARG A 74 -1.72 1.78 -0.22
CA ARG A 74 -3.00 2.38 0.19
C ARG A 74 -2.89 3.26 1.43
N ALA A 75 -1.82 3.14 2.21
CA ALA A 75 -1.64 3.91 3.43
C ALA A 75 -1.57 5.41 3.09
N PHE A 76 -2.20 6.23 3.93
CA PHE A 76 -2.13 7.68 3.79
C PHE A 76 -0.67 8.14 3.93
N ASN A 77 -0.23 8.96 2.98
CA ASN A 77 1.09 9.57 3.02
C ASN A 77 0.92 11.09 3.17
N SER A 78 1.34 11.61 4.32
CA SER A 78 1.20 13.02 4.69
C SER A 78 1.96 13.97 3.75
N GLY A 79 3.05 13.52 3.13
CA GLY A 79 3.82 14.34 2.19
C GLY A 79 3.08 14.63 0.88
N ILE A 80 2.19 13.73 0.45
CA ILE A 80 1.36 13.90 -0.76
C ILE A 80 -0.13 14.18 -0.45
N GLY A 81 -0.52 14.12 0.82
CA GLY A 81 -1.89 14.38 1.28
C GLY A 81 -2.93 13.33 0.85
N ARG A 82 -2.48 12.16 0.39
CA ARG A 82 -3.32 11.03 -0.07
C ARG A 82 -2.53 9.73 -0.04
N SER A 83 -3.13 8.61 -0.46
CA SER A 83 -2.37 7.36 -0.62
C SER A 83 -1.55 7.34 -1.92
N PRO A 84 -0.36 6.68 -1.96
CA PRO A 84 0.39 6.51 -3.22
C PRO A 84 -0.44 5.87 -4.35
N TYR A 85 -1.32 4.93 -4.02
CA TYR A 85 -2.25 4.32 -4.97
C TYR A 85 -3.18 5.38 -5.57
N GLU A 86 -3.81 6.19 -4.73
CA GLU A 86 -4.71 7.25 -5.19
C GLU A 86 -3.98 8.35 -5.98
N ALA A 87 -2.74 8.66 -5.62
CA ALA A 87 -1.91 9.55 -6.41
C ALA A 87 -1.61 9.00 -7.82
N MET A 88 -1.46 7.67 -7.95
CA MET A 88 -1.14 7.03 -9.22
C MET A 88 -2.38 6.76 -10.09
N PHE A 89 -3.51 6.38 -9.48
CA PHE A 89 -4.71 5.93 -10.20
C PHE A 89 -5.88 6.91 -10.13
N GLY A 90 -5.79 7.96 -9.32
CA GLY A 90 -6.84 8.97 -9.18
C GLY A 90 -8.04 8.56 -8.33
N CYS A 91 -8.05 7.36 -7.75
CA CYS A 91 -9.11 6.89 -6.87
C CYS A 91 -8.55 6.04 -5.70
N PRO A 92 -9.28 5.91 -4.58
CA PRO A 92 -8.87 5.04 -3.48
C PRO A 92 -8.79 3.57 -3.89
N ALA A 93 -7.85 2.83 -3.29
CA ALA A 93 -7.76 1.39 -3.48
C ALA A 93 -9.01 0.69 -2.92
N LYS A 94 -9.63 -0.18 -3.73
CA LYS A 94 -10.77 -1.01 -3.30
C LYS A 94 -10.31 -2.14 -2.38
N ILE A 95 -11.08 -2.38 -1.32
CA ILE A 95 -10.84 -3.37 -0.26
C ILE A 95 -12.12 -4.19 -0.07
N GLY A 96 -12.25 -5.29 -0.83
CA GLY A 96 -13.42 -6.17 -0.77
C GLY A 96 -14.75 -5.43 -0.90
N LEU A 97 -15.79 -6.01 -0.30
CA LEU A 97 -17.14 -5.46 -0.31
C LEU A 97 -17.26 -4.17 0.55
N ALA A 98 -16.38 -3.99 1.53
CA ALA A 98 -16.36 -2.76 2.35
C ALA A 98 -16.01 -1.50 1.54
N SER A 99 -15.41 -1.67 0.35
CA SER A 99 -15.12 -0.57 -0.58
C SER A 99 -16.20 -0.34 -1.64
N THR A 100 -17.28 -1.11 -1.57
CA THR A 100 -18.48 -0.88 -2.37
C THR A 100 -19.51 -0.12 -1.55
N ASN A 101 -20.53 0.45 -2.20
CA ASN A 101 -21.63 1.16 -1.54
C ASN A 101 -22.59 0.22 -0.78
N ILE A 102 -22.12 -0.94 -0.32
CA ILE A 102 -22.92 -1.89 0.46
C ILE A 102 -22.78 -1.49 1.94
N PRO A 103 -23.89 -1.23 2.66
CA PRO A 103 -23.86 -0.96 4.09
C PRO A 103 -23.21 -2.10 4.87
N TYR A 104 -22.39 -1.77 5.88
CA TYR A 104 -21.62 -2.76 6.64
C TYR A 104 -22.51 -3.82 7.31
N ASP A 105 -23.69 -3.43 7.81
CA ASP A 105 -24.66 -4.33 8.41
C ASP A 105 -25.16 -5.39 7.42
N ASP A 106 -25.24 -5.05 6.14
CA ASP A 106 -25.71 -5.95 5.11
C ASP A 106 -24.60 -6.89 4.63
N ILE A 107 -23.33 -6.44 4.65
CA ILE A 107 -22.17 -7.30 4.35
C ILE A 107 -22.16 -8.54 5.24
N SER A 108 -22.53 -8.38 6.52
CA SER A 108 -22.55 -9.49 7.49
C SER A 108 -23.63 -10.55 7.23
N LYS A 109 -24.64 -10.22 6.42
CA LYS A 109 -25.79 -11.08 6.09
C LYS A 109 -25.64 -11.76 4.73
N LEU A 110 -24.60 -11.44 3.96
CA LEU A 110 -24.36 -12.01 2.64
C LEU A 110 -23.91 -13.47 2.79
N GLU A 111 -24.68 -14.39 2.24
CA GLU A 111 -24.35 -15.82 2.23
C GLU A 111 -24.08 -16.35 0.82
N SER A 112 -24.50 -15.63 -0.22
CA SER A 112 -24.41 -16.02 -1.62
C SER A 112 -24.13 -14.85 -2.57
N GLU A 113 -23.72 -15.16 -3.79
CA GLU A 113 -23.56 -14.15 -4.85
C GLU A 113 -24.91 -13.49 -5.23
N GLU A 114 -26.02 -14.21 -5.09
CA GLU A 114 -27.37 -13.69 -5.37
C GLU A 114 -27.76 -12.57 -4.38
N ASP A 115 -27.34 -12.68 -3.11
CA ASP A 115 -27.57 -11.64 -2.11
C ASP A 115 -26.90 -10.32 -2.49
N VAL A 116 -25.67 -10.41 -3.03
CA VAL A 116 -24.92 -9.24 -3.51
C VAL A 116 -25.63 -8.60 -4.70
N GLU A 117 -26.07 -9.41 -5.66
CA GLU A 117 -26.75 -8.93 -6.86
C GLU A 117 -28.08 -8.23 -6.54
N ASN A 118 -28.83 -8.75 -5.56
CA ASN A 118 -30.08 -8.15 -5.10
C ASN A 118 -29.87 -6.77 -4.47
N ILE A 119 -28.80 -6.58 -3.68
CA ILE A 119 -28.47 -5.26 -3.10
C ILE A 119 -28.21 -4.24 -4.22
N PHE A 120 -27.44 -4.62 -5.24
CA PHE A 120 -27.14 -3.70 -6.35
C PHE A 120 -28.36 -3.40 -7.23
N LYS A 121 -29.25 -4.38 -7.47
CA LYS A 121 -30.51 -4.15 -8.20
C LYS A 121 -31.40 -3.16 -7.45
N ASN A 122 -31.55 -3.35 -6.14
CA ASN A 122 -32.34 -2.46 -5.29
C ASN A 122 -31.74 -1.03 -5.22
N GLN A 123 -30.41 -0.88 -5.32
CA GLN A 123 -29.78 0.45 -5.37
C GLN A 123 -30.05 1.17 -6.70
N ASN A 124 -30.00 0.45 -7.82
CA ASN A 124 -30.26 1.02 -9.15
C ASN A 124 -31.73 1.42 -9.31
N GLU A 125 -32.66 0.64 -8.76
CA GLU A 125 -34.10 0.96 -8.78
C GLU A 125 -34.44 2.20 -7.94
N ASN A 126 -33.67 2.48 -6.88
CA ASN A 126 -33.86 3.68 -6.05
C ASN A 126 -33.17 4.95 -6.60
N THR A 127 -32.37 4.85 -7.66
CA THR A 127 -31.60 5.99 -8.21
C THR A 127 -32.36 6.74 -9.32
N GLU A 128 -33.52 6.26 -9.78
CA GLU A 128 -34.35 6.95 -10.79
C GLU A 128 -35.16 8.14 -10.24
N GLU A 129 -35.07 8.44 -8.93
CA GLU A 129 -35.73 9.60 -8.31
C GLU A 129 -34.79 10.35 -7.34
N VAL A 130 -33.80 11.11 -7.81
CA VAL A 130 -33.41 12.43 -7.23
C VAL A 130 -32.49 13.15 -8.23
N GLU A 131 -32.94 14.27 -8.81
CA GLU A 131 -32.07 15.29 -9.41
C GLU A 131 -31.20 15.90 -8.30
N VAL A 132 -29.88 15.72 -8.33
CA VAL A 132 -28.97 16.35 -7.36
C VAL A 132 -28.07 17.36 -8.05
N GLU A 133 -28.40 18.63 -7.86
CA GLU A 133 -27.42 19.71 -7.81
C GLU A 133 -26.44 19.45 -6.65
N GLY A 134 -25.14 19.56 -6.95
CA GLY A 134 -24.20 20.24 -6.07
C GLY A 134 -23.75 19.56 -4.76
N GLU A 135 -22.44 19.30 -4.76
CA GLU A 135 -21.54 19.30 -3.59
C GLU A 135 -21.35 17.99 -2.82
N GLY A 136 -20.07 17.63 -2.72
CA GLY A 136 -19.59 16.32 -2.34
C GLY A 136 -19.57 16.07 -0.84
N ASN A 137 -19.86 14.82 -0.48
CA ASN A 137 -19.61 14.31 0.86
C ASN A 137 -18.38 13.41 0.87
N ARG A 138 -17.35 13.95 1.54
CA ARG A 138 -16.14 13.26 1.98
C ARG A 138 -16.48 12.54 3.29
N ASP A 139 -16.75 11.25 3.23
CA ASP A 139 -16.71 10.41 4.44
C ASP A 139 -15.59 9.38 4.28
N ILE A 140 -14.39 9.82 4.70
CA ILE A 140 -13.27 8.93 4.98
C ILE A 140 -13.62 8.21 6.27
N ILE A 141 -14.10 6.96 6.16
CA ILE A 141 -14.23 6.08 7.32
C ILE A 141 -12.81 5.71 7.76
N GLU A 142 -12.33 6.38 8.80
CA GLU A 142 -11.10 6.07 9.51
C GLU A 142 -11.27 4.70 10.19
N PHE A 143 -10.86 3.63 9.50
CA PHE A 143 -10.88 2.28 10.06
C PHE A 143 -9.85 2.21 11.21
N ASN A 144 -10.37 2.21 12.43
CA ASN A 144 -9.60 2.03 13.66
C ASN A 144 -8.99 0.62 13.73
N ASN A 145 -7.82 0.44 13.13
CA ASN A 145 -6.83 -0.57 13.54
C ASN A 145 -5.84 0.00 14.57
N LYS A 146 -6.26 1.04 15.30
CA LYS A 146 -5.41 1.78 16.23
C LYS A 146 -5.06 0.98 17.48
N SER A 147 -5.79 -0.09 17.83
CA SER A 147 -5.50 -0.88 19.04
C SER A 147 -4.52 -2.02 18.84
N GLU A 148 -4.40 -2.64 17.67
CA GLU A 148 -3.49 -3.78 17.49
C GLU A 148 -2.14 -3.38 16.86
N VAL A 149 -2.12 -2.36 16.00
CA VAL A 149 -0.87 -1.94 15.33
C VAL A 149 -0.10 -0.86 16.13
N SER A 150 -0.78 0.02 16.88
CA SER A 150 -0.07 1.01 17.72
C SER A 150 0.69 0.32 18.87
N ASN A 151 0.13 -0.75 19.43
CA ASN A 151 0.79 -1.54 20.48
C ASN A 151 2.10 -2.20 20.00
N ILE A 152 2.20 -2.53 18.71
CA ILE A 152 3.41 -3.11 18.10
C ILE A 152 4.45 -2.02 17.77
N LEU A 153 4.02 -0.82 17.38
CA LEU A 153 4.93 0.30 17.07
C LEU A 153 5.47 1.02 18.31
N ASP A 154 4.67 1.10 19.38
CA ASP A 154 5.10 1.76 20.63
C ASP A 154 5.98 0.83 21.49
N SER A 155 5.72 -0.48 21.52
CA SER A 155 6.62 -1.45 22.19
C SER A 155 8.03 -1.50 21.58
N ASN A 156 8.17 -1.21 20.28
CA ASN A 156 9.46 -1.21 19.60
C ASN A 156 10.28 0.07 19.79
N LYS A 157 9.66 1.21 20.14
CA LYS A 157 10.40 2.45 20.47
C LYS A 157 11.11 2.36 21.82
N ASP A 158 10.50 1.70 22.80
CA ASP A 158 11.07 1.59 24.15
C ASP A 158 12.22 0.57 24.21
N GLN A 159 12.21 -0.46 23.37
CA GLN A 159 13.33 -1.40 23.27
C GLN A 159 14.55 -0.81 22.54
N ILE A 160 14.34 0.07 21.55
CA ILE A 160 15.44 0.68 20.78
C ILE A 160 16.11 1.82 21.56
N ASN A 161 15.39 2.55 22.41
CA ASN A 161 15.97 3.64 23.21
C ASN A 161 16.79 3.16 24.43
N ASN A 162 16.49 1.97 24.97
CA ASN A 162 17.26 1.40 26.08
C ASN A 162 18.63 0.83 25.69
N HIS A 163 18.91 0.64 24.39
CA HIS A 163 20.21 0.16 23.92
C HIS A 163 21.21 1.28 23.56
N ARG A 164 20.85 2.54 23.85
CA ARG A 164 21.66 3.72 23.49
C ARG A 164 22.14 4.54 24.68
N GLN A 165 21.91 4.07 25.92
CA GLN A 165 22.43 4.69 27.16
C GLN A 165 23.10 3.68 28.13
N GLY A 166 23.53 2.51 27.64
CA GLY A 166 24.36 1.57 28.40
C GLY A 166 25.81 1.60 27.92
#